data_AF-A0A848FIG6-F1
#
_entry.id   AF-A0A848FIG6-F1
#
_cell.length_a   1.000
_cell.length_b   1.000
_cell.length_c   1.000
_cell.angle_alpha   90.00
_cell.angle_beta   90.00
_cell.angle_gamma   90.00
#
_symmetry.space_group_name_H-M   'P 1'
#
loop_
_entity.id
_entity.type
_entity.pdbx_description
1 polymer ?
#
loop_
_entity_poly.entity_id
_entity_poly.type
_entity_poly.pdbx_seq_one_letter_code
_entity_poly.pdbx_strand_id
1 'polypeptide(L)' 'MPAQATPGAAPGRHHAGLGLHIAQDLVRRRGGTLTLGNRDGGGLRAQVRLPLEGPGAA' A
#
# COMPACT_ATOMS: atom_id res chain seq x y z
N MET A 1 23.44 -19.70 -24.02
CA MET A 1 23.75 -19.41 -22.61
C MET A 1 22.76 -18.36 -22.11
N PRO A 2 21.73 -18.69 -21.30
CA PRO A 2 20.92 -17.66 -20.66
C PRO A 2 21.72 -17.01 -19.52
N ALA A 3 21.86 -15.68 -19.57
CA ALA A 3 22.50 -14.89 -18.53
C ALA A 3 21.75 -15.04 -17.21
N GLN A 4 22.45 -15.42 -16.14
CA GLN A 4 21.85 -15.57 -14.82
C GLN A 4 21.72 -14.23 -14.12
N ALA A 5 20.61 -14.09 -13.39
CA ALA A 5 20.17 -12.88 -12.72
C ALA A 5 21.15 -12.40 -11.64
N THR A 6 21.26 -11.09 -11.50
CA THR A 6 21.99 -10.39 -10.42
C THR A 6 21.41 -10.78 -9.06
N PRO A 7 22.21 -11.25 -8.08
CA PRO A 7 21.69 -11.55 -6.74
C PRO A 7 21.54 -10.25 -5.96
N GLY A 8 20.31 -9.93 -5.56
CA GLY A 8 20.01 -8.74 -4.75
C GLY A 8 18.55 -8.59 -4.30
N ALA A 9 17.60 -9.27 -4.95
CA ALA A 9 16.22 -9.32 -4.47
C ALA A 9 16.03 -10.52 -3.54
N ALA A 10 15.76 -10.26 -2.25
CA ALA A 10 15.26 -11.27 -1.34
C ALA A 10 14.03 -11.96 -1.96
N PRO A 11 13.84 -13.29 -1.80
CA PRO A 11 12.70 -13.98 -2.38
C PRO A 11 11.42 -13.32 -1.88
N GLY A 12 10.76 -12.60 -2.79
CA GLY A 12 9.50 -11.93 -2.52
C GLY A 12 8.50 -12.99 -2.11
N ARG A 13 8.07 -12.96 -0.86
CA ARG A 13 6.99 -13.80 -0.36
C ARG A 13 5.81 -13.53 -1.29
N HIS A 14 5.43 -14.51 -2.12
CA HIS A 14 4.35 -14.36 -3.10
C HIS A 14 3.04 -14.22 -2.33
N HIS A 15 2.65 -13.00 -2.03
CA HIS A 15 1.35 -12.70 -1.46
C HIS A 15 0.34 -12.77 -2.62
N ALA A 16 -0.83 -13.38 -2.41
CA ALA A 16 -1.90 -13.49 -3.41
C ALA A 16 -2.53 -12.13 -3.84
N GLY A 17 -1.87 -11.00 -3.59
CA GLY A 17 -2.39 -9.65 -3.86
C GLY A 17 -3.51 -9.18 -2.92
N LEU A 18 -3.97 -10.03 -2.00
CA LEU A 18 -5.15 -9.77 -1.17
C LEU A 18 -4.94 -8.70 -0.09
N GLY A 19 -3.73 -8.58 0.46
CA GLY A 19 -3.47 -7.66 1.59
C GLY A 19 -3.81 -6.21 1.27
N LEU A 20 -3.49 -5.76 0.06
CA LEU A 20 -3.81 -4.41 -0.39
C LEU A 20 -5.30 -4.22 -0.67
N HIS A 21 -5.95 -5.24 -1.24
CA HIS A 21 -7.38 -5.21 -1.49
C HIS A 21 -8.18 -5.12 -0.18
N ILE A 22 -7.81 -5.93 0.83
CA ILE A 22 -8.42 -5.90 2.16
C ILE A 22 -8.24 -4.51 2.80
N ALA A 23 -7.03 -3.93 2.72
CA ALA A 23 -6.77 -2.59 3.23
C ALA A 23 -7.62 -1.52 2.52
N GLN A 24 -7.75 -1.60 1.19
CA GLN A 24 -8.58 -0.67 0.42
C GLN A 24 -10.06 -0.79 0.79
N ASP A 25 -10.57 -2.02 0.92
CA ASP A 25 -11.97 -2.27 1.29
C ASP A 25 -12.27 -1.73 2.69
N LEU A 26 -11.39 -2.00 3.66
CA LEU A 26 -11.54 -1.49 5.04
C LEU A 26 -11.58 0.03 5.09
N VAL A 27 -10.67 0.70 4.38
CA VAL A 27 -10.60 2.17 4.32
C VAL A 27 -11.84 2.75 3.66
N ARG A 28 -12.34 2.15 2.57
CA ARG A 28 -13.58 2.61 1.90
C ARG A 28 -14.81 2.44 2.79
N ARG A 29 -14.93 1.31 3.52
CA ARG A 29 -16.03 1.06 4.46
C ARG A 29 -16.09 2.08 5.60
N ARG A 30 -14.95 2.67 5.96
CA ARG A 30 -14.83 3.74 6.97
C ARG A 30 -15.01 5.15 6.39
N GLY A 31 -15.43 5.29 5.13
CA GLY A 31 -15.56 6.59 4.45
C GLY A 31 -14.23 7.27 4.14
N GLY A 32 -13.12 6.51 4.21
CA GLY A 32 -11.78 7.01 3.94
C GLY A 32 -11.31 6.79 2.50
N THR A 33 -10.05 7.13 2.25
CA THR A 33 -9.38 6.94 0.96
C THR A 33 -7.97 6.39 1.16
N LEU A 34 -7.58 5.40 0.36
CA LEU A 34 -6.23 4.84 0.29
C LEU A 34 -5.64 5.18 -1.08
N THR A 35 -4.48 5.86 -1.10
CA THR A 35 -3.73 6.15 -2.33
C THR A 35 -2.35 5.51 -2.26
N LEU A 36 -1.88 5.03 -3.41
CA LEU A 36 -0.54 4.48 -3.59
C LEU A 36 0.19 5.30 -4.63
N GLY A 37 1.45 5.60 -4.34
CA GLY A 37 2.33 6.29 -5.27
C GLY A 37 3.77 5.85 -5.05
N ASN A 38 4.65 6.23 -5.95
CA ASN A 38 6.07 6.06 -5.74
C ASN A 38 6.60 7.19 -4.87
N ARG A 39 7.55 6.89 -4.00
CA ARG A 39 8.29 7.92 -3.25
C ARG A 39 9.42 8.47 -4.12
N ASP A 40 9.74 9.75 -3.96
CA ASP A 40 10.98 10.32 -4.50
C ASP A 40 12.20 9.52 -3.97
N GLY A 41 13.02 9.01 -4.88
CA GLY A 41 14.10 8.07 -4.58
C GLY A 41 13.71 6.59 -4.66
N GLY A 42 12.50 6.27 -5.11
CA GLY A 42 12.04 4.90 -5.35
C GLY A 42 11.36 4.23 -4.15
N GLY A 43 10.65 3.14 -4.44
CA GLY A 43 9.83 2.39 -3.49
C GLY A 43 8.39 2.90 -3.41
N LEU A 44 7.61 2.27 -2.52
CA LEU A 44 6.17 2.49 -2.37
C LEU A 44 5.86 3.51 -1.26
N ARG A 45 5.00 4.48 -1.56
CA ARG A 45 4.33 5.37 -0.61
C ARG A 45 2.84 5.02 -0.60
N ALA A 46 2.33 4.59 0.55
CA ALA A 46 0.90 4.41 0.78
C ALA A 46 0.39 5.54 1.70
N GLN A 47 -0.70 6.20 1.33
CA GLN A 47 -1.35 7.23 2.14
C GLN A 47 -2.79 6.83 2.43
N VAL A 48 -3.17 6.88 3.70
CA VAL A 48 -4.53 6.61 4.17
C VAL A 48 -5.09 7.90 4.75
N ARG A 49 -6.28 8.29 4.27
CA ARG A 49 -7.06 9.42 4.81
C ARG A 49 -8.35 8.86 5.38
N LEU A 50 -8.65 9.17 6.63
CA LEU A 50 -9.87 8.76 7.32
C LEU A 50 -10.62 10.00 7.82
N PRO A 51 -11.95 9.99 7.81
CA PRO A 51 -12.73 11.01 8.52
C PRO A 51 -12.44 10.91 10.03
N LEU A 52 -12.36 12.06 10.70
CA LEU A 52 -12.24 12.13 12.16
C LEU A 52 -13.63 11.96 12.76
N GLU A 53 -13.88 10.85 13.45
CA GLU A 53 -15.12 10.66 14.22
C GLU A 53 -14.91 11.13 15.67
N GLY A 54 -15.46 12.30 16.00
CA GLY A 54 -15.45 12.89 17.34
C GLY A 54 -15.91 14.36 17.30
N PRO A 55 -16.44 14.91 18.41
CA PRO A 55 -16.80 16.33 18.48
C PRO A 55 -15.52 17.15 18.49
N GLY A 56 -15.09 17.54 17.28
CA GLY A 56 -13.91 18.35 17.02
C GLY A 56 -14.05 19.15 15.71
N ALA A 57 -15.28 19.38 15.26
CA ALA A 57 -15.61 20.46 14.34
C ALA A 57 -16.29 21.55 15.17
N ALA A 58 -15.61 22.69 15.26
CA ALA A 58 -16.01 23.90 15.97
C ALA A 58 -17.33 24.49 15.43
#